data_AF-A0A0L0CCT8-F1
#
_entry.id   AF-A0A0L0CCT8-F1
#
_cell.length_a   1.000
_cell.length_b   1.000
_cell.length_c   1.000
_cell.angle_alpha   90.00
_cell.angle_beta   90.00
_cell.angle_gamma   90.00
#
_symmetry.space_group_name_H-M   'P 1'
#
loop_
_entity.id
_entity.type
_entity.pdbx_description
1 polymer ?
#
loop_
_entity_poly.entity_id
_entity_poly.type
_entity_poly.pdbx_seq_one_letter_code
_entity_poly.pdbx_strand_id
1 'polypeptide(L)'
;MEFNTKQTQQLKQFKNLVKLHKLQAKCEEFKGELENVITERIECLGKREQLMEHLTSLQGELKIARNEEYNWQHKLDAAKISFADHKNDNLQNICVVLGYQITKFQPLESNGVEITLNYRDICYVTYSETSQLFNLLEIYPQHPNFAQIQQFLQNSQDLRGLLSCLRAFFDFAIDFKEKQEQENM
;
A
#
# COMPACT_ATOMS: atom_id res chain seq x y z
N MET A 1 89.67 19.33 -37.64
CA MET A 1 88.81 18.20 -37.19
C MET A 1 87.75 18.63 -36.17
N GLU A 2 88.00 19.59 -35.28
CA GLU A 2 87.06 20.00 -34.21
C GLU A 2 85.72 20.60 -34.69
N PHE A 3 85.68 21.21 -35.88
CA PHE A 3 84.47 21.80 -36.45
C PHE A 3 83.40 20.74 -36.78
N ASN A 4 83.84 19.56 -37.22
CA ASN A 4 82.97 18.45 -37.61
C ASN A 4 82.37 17.76 -36.37
N THR A 5 83.12 17.74 -35.27
CA THR A 5 82.66 17.19 -33.97
C THR A 5 81.56 18.04 -33.34
N LYS A 6 81.70 19.38 -33.36
CA LYS A 6 80.69 20.31 -32.85
C LYS A 6 79.36 20.24 -33.63
N GLN A 7 79.42 20.20 -34.96
CA GLN A 7 78.22 20.02 -35.80
C GLN A 7 77.52 18.69 -35.52
N THR A 8 78.28 17.60 -35.37
CA THR A 8 77.73 16.27 -35.05
C THR A 8 77.04 16.24 -33.67
N GLN A 9 77.59 16.98 -32.69
CA GLN A 9 77.04 17.08 -31.34
C GLN A 9 75.73 17.88 -31.30
N GLN A 10 75.67 19.00 -32.04
CA GLN A 10 74.44 19.79 -32.22
C GLN A 10 73.35 18.98 -32.92
N LEU A 11 73.70 18.19 -33.94
CA LEU A 11 72.74 17.33 -34.64
C LEU A 11 72.16 16.24 -33.73
N LYS A 12 72.98 15.68 -32.82
CA LYS A 12 72.51 14.71 -31.81
C LYS A 12 71.58 15.36 -30.79
N GLN A 13 71.90 16.56 -30.31
CA GLN A 13 71.05 17.31 -29.37
C GLN A 13 69.69 17.64 -30.00
N PHE A 14 69.69 18.10 -31.26
CA PHE A 14 68.45 18.37 -32.00
C PHE A 14 67.58 17.11 -32.16
N LYS A 15 68.18 15.98 -32.53
CA LYS A 15 67.46 14.68 -32.62
C LYS A 15 66.85 14.25 -31.28
N ASN A 16 67.54 14.50 -30.17
CA ASN A 16 67.04 14.21 -28.83
C ASN A 16 65.88 15.13 -28.44
N LEU A 17 65.96 16.42 -28.76
CA LEU A 17 64.87 17.39 -28.56
C LEU A 17 63.61 16.97 -29.33
N VAL A 18 63.74 16.58 -30.60
CA VAL A 18 62.60 16.08 -31.39
C VAL A 18 61.98 14.82 -30.78
N LYS A 19 62.81 13.89 -30.27
CA LYS A 19 62.31 12.70 -29.56
C LYS A 19 61.56 13.07 -28.28
N LEU A 20 62.10 14.02 -27.51
CA LEU A 20 61.48 14.50 -26.27
C LEU A 20 60.10 15.12 -26.55
N HIS A 21 60.00 16.01 -27.55
CA HIS A 21 58.73 16.60 -27.94
C HIS A 21 57.70 15.55 -28.40
N LYS A 22 58.14 14.52 -29.13
CA LYS A 22 57.25 13.40 -29.52
C LYS A 22 56.76 12.59 -28.33
N LEU A 23 57.62 12.34 -27.34
CA LEU A 23 57.25 11.67 -26.09
C LEU A 23 56.26 12.52 -25.29
N GLN A 24 56.51 13.81 -25.21
CA GLN A 24 55.67 14.75 -24.47
C GLN A 24 54.27 14.86 -25.08
N ALA A 25 54.16 14.93 -26.41
CA ALA A 25 52.88 14.87 -27.11
C ALA A 25 52.10 13.57 -26.82
N LYS A 26 52.79 12.42 -26.83
CA LYS A 26 52.17 11.14 -26.47
C LYS A 26 51.72 11.09 -25.01
N CYS A 27 52.47 11.68 -24.09
CA CYS A 27 52.07 11.75 -22.69
C CYS A 27 50.79 12.58 -22.50
N GLU A 28 50.65 13.70 -23.20
CA GLU A 28 49.42 14.52 -23.16
C GLU A 28 48.23 13.79 -23.80
N GLU A 29 48.45 13.06 -24.90
CA GLU A 29 47.42 12.21 -25.52
C GLU A 29 46.92 11.13 -24.54
N PHE A 30 47.85 10.38 -23.92
CA PHE A 30 47.48 9.37 -22.92
C PHE A 30 46.80 9.97 -21.69
N LYS A 31 47.21 11.16 -21.27
CA LYS A 31 46.56 11.86 -20.16
C LYS A 31 45.10 12.19 -20.50
N GLY A 32 44.84 12.71 -21.70
CA GLY A 32 43.49 13.00 -22.17
C GLY A 32 42.62 11.73 -22.27
N GLU A 33 43.17 10.63 -22.80
CA GLU A 33 42.47 9.33 -22.80
C GLU A 33 42.14 8.86 -21.39
N LEU A 34 43.09 8.97 -20.45
CA LEU A 34 42.88 8.57 -19.07
C LEU A 34 41.78 9.42 -18.38
N GLU A 35 41.77 10.73 -18.61
CA GLU A 35 40.75 11.65 -18.10
C GLU A 35 39.35 11.30 -18.65
N ASN A 36 39.24 10.94 -19.93
CA ASN A 36 37.99 10.48 -20.52
C ASN A 36 37.50 9.18 -19.87
N VAL A 37 38.39 8.19 -19.71
CA VAL A 37 38.04 6.91 -19.05
C VAL A 37 37.59 7.12 -17.61
N ILE A 38 38.23 8.04 -16.87
CA ILE A 38 37.82 8.37 -15.50
C ILE A 38 36.42 9.00 -15.49
N THR A 39 36.15 9.93 -16.40
CA THR A 39 34.84 10.58 -16.54
C THR A 39 33.74 9.56 -16.85
N GLU A 40 33.94 8.70 -17.84
CA GLU A 40 33.00 7.63 -18.20
C GLU A 40 32.75 6.67 -17.04
N ARG A 41 33.80 6.34 -16.28
CA ARG A 41 33.67 5.49 -15.09
C ARG A 41 32.82 6.14 -14.01
N ILE A 42 33.00 7.44 -13.75
CA ILE A 42 32.20 8.19 -12.78
C ILE A 42 30.73 8.19 -13.18
N GLU A 43 30.42 8.49 -14.45
CA GLU A 43 29.04 8.46 -14.94
C GLU A 43 28.41 7.07 -14.82
N CYS A 44 29.17 6.01 -15.15
CA CYS A 44 28.71 4.63 -15.05
C CYS A 44 28.40 4.24 -13.59
N LEU A 45 29.25 4.66 -12.64
CA LEU A 45 29.02 4.46 -11.21
C LEU A 45 27.76 5.18 -10.73
N GLY A 46 27.53 6.42 -11.16
CA GLY A 46 26.31 7.16 -10.82
C GLY A 46 25.04 6.48 -11.34
N LYS A 47 25.05 6.01 -12.59
CA LYS A 47 23.93 5.23 -13.16
C LYS A 47 23.68 3.92 -12.39
N ARG A 48 24.75 3.26 -11.93
CA ARG A 48 24.65 2.05 -11.12
C ARG A 48 23.97 2.32 -9.78
N GLU A 49 24.33 3.41 -9.11
CA GLU A 49 23.70 3.81 -7.83
C GLU A 49 22.21 4.11 -8.01
N GLN A 50 21.83 4.88 -9.04
CA GLN A 50 20.42 5.16 -9.35
C GLN A 50 19.61 3.88 -9.60
N LEU A 51 20.18 2.92 -10.34
CA LEU A 51 19.55 1.62 -10.57
C LEU A 51 19.37 0.82 -9.28
N MET A 52 20.35 0.87 -8.37
CA MET A 52 20.27 0.19 -7.08
C MET A 52 19.18 0.79 -6.18
N GLU A 53 19.05 2.12 -6.15
CA GLU A 53 17.96 2.79 -5.43
C GLU A 53 16.60 2.40 -6.00
N HIS A 54 16.45 2.40 -7.32
CA HIS A 54 15.20 2.02 -7.99
C HIS A 54 14.83 0.56 -7.71
N LEU A 55 15.81 -0.36 -7.72
CA LEU A 55 15.62 -1.76 -7.35
C LEU A 55 15.14 -1.91 -5.91
N THR A 56 15.71 -1.13 -4.99
CA THR A 56 15.32 -1.14 -3.58
C THR A 56 13.90 -0.64 -3.38
N SER A 57 13.51 0.43 -4.09
CA SER A 57 12.13 0.96 -4.08
C SER A 57 11.14 -0.10 -4.56
N LEU A 58 11.41 -0.70 -5.73
CA LEU A 58 10.55 -1.74 -6.30
C LEU A 58 10.43 -2.97 -5.39
N GLN A 59 11.52 -3.38 -4.72
CA GLN A 59 11.46 -4.46 -3.74
C GLN A 59 10.57 -4.12 -2.54
N GLY A 60 10.55 -2.85 -2.12
CA GLY A 60 9.63 -2.34 -1.10
C GLY A 60 8.17 -2.45 -1.54
N GLU A 61 7.85 -1.95 -2.74
CA GLU A 61 6.51 -2.04 -3.33
C GLU A 61 6.04 -3.49 -3.49
N LEU A 62 6.92 -4.38 -3.96
CA LEU A 62 6.62 -5.80 -4.14
C LEU A 62 6.34 -6.48 -2.79
N LYS A 63 7.03 -6.09 -1.72
CA LYS A 63 6.75 -6.56 -0.36
C LYS A 63 5.38 -6.09 0.13
N ILE A 64 5.01 -4.84 -0.14
CA ILE A 64 3.68 -4.31 0.20
C ILE A 64 2.60 -5.10 -0.55
N ALA A 65 2.75 -5.25 -1.87
CA ALA A 65 1.79 -6.00 -2.70
C ALA A 65 1.64 -7.46 -2.24
N ARG A 66 2.74 -8.14 -1.87
CA ARG A 66 2.68 -9.50 -1.30
C ARG A 66 1.94 -9.57 0.02
N ASN A 67 2.12 -8.58 0.89
CA ASN A 67 1.38 -8.50 2.14
C ASN A 67 -0.11 -8.27 1.91
N GLU A 68 -0.46 -7.43 0.93
CA GLU A 68 -1.86 -7.22 0.52
C GLU A 68 -2.45 -8.51 -0.07
N GLU A 69 -1.74 -9.19 -0.97
CA GLU A 69 -2.15 -10.48 -1.53
C GLU A 69 -2.37 -11.53 -0.43
N TYR A 70 -1.44 -11.65 0.52
CA TYR A 70 -1.60 -12.54 1.67
C TYR A 70 -2.83 -12.20 2.51
N ASN A 71 -3.09 -10.91 2.74
CA ASN A 71 -4.25 -10.45 3.51
C ASN A 71 -5.56 -10.75 2.76
N TRP A 72 -5.59 -10.54 1.43
CA TRP A 72 -6.74 -10.91 0.59
C TRP A 72 -6.95 -12.42 0.54
N GLN A 73 -5.88 -13.20 0.43
CA GLN A 73 -5.94 -14.65 0.45
C GLN A 73 -6.48 -15.16 1.79
N HIS A 74 -6.01 -14.59 2.91
CA HIS A 74 -6.53 -14.92 4.23
C HIS A 74 -8.01 -14.57 4.39
N LYS A 75 -8.45 -13.40 3.89
CA LYS A 75 -9.88 -13.04 3.83
C LYS A 75 -10.69 -13.99 2.95
N LEU A 76 -10.12 -14.42 1.82
CA LEU A 76 -10.75 -15.36 0.90
C LEU A 76 -10.86 -16.76 1.51
N ASP A 77 -9.84 -17.22 2.22
CA ASP A 77 -9.86 -18.54 2.85
C ASP A 77 -10.76 -18.54 4.09
N ALA A 78 -10.82 -17.44 4.84
CA ALA A 78 -11.86 -17.24 5.86
C ALA A 78 -13.27 -17.26 5.25
N ALA A 79 -13.46 -16.66 4.06
CA ALA A 79 -14.72 -16.74 3.34
C ALA A 79 -15.00 -18.19 2.87
N LYS A 80 -14.03 -18.92 2.33
CA LYS A 80 -14.19 -20.33 1.89
C LYS A 80 -14.52 -21.29 3.03
N ILE A 81 -13.94 -21.10 4.20
CA ILE A 81 -14.29 -21.88 5.39
C ILE A 81 -15.73 -21.55 5.83
N SER A 82 -16.17 -20.30 5.68
CA SER A 82 -17.58 -19.91 5.85
C SER A 82 -18.52 -20.60 4.84
N PHE A 83 -18.10 -20.78 3.58
CA PHE A 83 -18.89 -21.44 2.53
C PHE A 83 -19.04 -22.97 2.70
N ALA A 84 -18.16 -23.62 3.47
CA ALA A 84 -18.17 -25.07 3.61
C ALA A 84 -19.25 -25.58 4.58
N ASP A 85 -19.76 -24.73 5.49
CA ASP A 85 -20.63 -25.21 6.57
C ASP A 85 -22.11 -24.81 6.49
N HIS A 86 -22.55 -23.71 5.86
CA HIS A 86 -23.94 -23.27 6.10
C HIS A 86 -24.72 -22.67 4.93
N LYS A 87 -25.90 -23.25 4.68
CA LYS A 87 -27.08 -22.68 3.97
C LYS A 87 -27.61 -21.34 4.56
N ASN A 88 -26.84 -20.62 5.39
CA ASN A 88 -27.15 -19.33 6.01
C ASN A 88 -26.52 -18.11 5.29
N ASP A 89 -25.89 -18.34 4.13
CA ASP A 89 -24.84 -17.49 3.56
C ASP A 89 -25.23 -16.12 2.96
N ASN A 90 -26.50 -15.77 2.81
CA ASN A 90 -26.82 -14.50 2.15
C ASN A 90 -26.54 -13.28 3.04
N LEU A 91 -26.93 -13.34 4.31
CA LEU A 91 -26.85 -12.18 5.20
C LEU A 91 -25.41 -11.90 5.64
N GLN A 92 -24.63 -12.95 5.91
CA GLN A 92 -23.24 -12.85 6.32
C GLN A 92 -22.36 -12.27 5.21
N ASN A 93 -22.57 -12.70 3.97
CA ASN A 93 -21.88 -12.14 2.80
C ASN A 93 -22.25 -10.66 2.58
N ILE A 94 -23.52 -10.29 2.75
CA ILE A 94 -23.98 -8.89 2.67
C ILE A 94 -23.33 -8.04 3.75
N CYS A 95 -23.28 -8.51 5.00
CA CYS A 95 -22.64 -7.82 6.11
C CYS A 95 -21.16 -7.54 5.80
N VAL A 96 -20.41 -8.55 5.33
CA VAL A 96 -19.00 -8.38 4.97
C VAL A 96 -18.80 -7.36 3.84
N VAL A 97 -19.59 -7.42 2.77
CA VAL A 97 -19.52 -6.45 1.65
C VAL A 97 -19.81 -5.02 2.11
N LEU A 98 -20.74 -4.87 3.05
CA LEU A 98 -21.10 -3.57 3.62
C LEU A 98 -20.11 -3.10 4.71
N GLY A 99 -19.12 -3.91 5.08
CA GLY A 99 -18.11 -3.58 6.08
C GLY A 99 -18.52 -3.88 7.52
N TYR A 100 -19.61 -4.62 7.71
CA TYR A 100 -20.10 -5.07 9.01
C TYR A 100 -19.48 -6.43 9.39
N GLN A 101 -19.15 -6.57 10.67
CA GLN A 101 -18.68 -7.83 11.26
C GLN A 101 -19.74 -8.34 12.24
N ILE A 102 -20.15 -9.60 12.11
CA ILE A 102 -21.02 -10.24 13.11
C ILE A 102 -20.19 -10.52 14.35
N THR A 103 -20.56 -9.94 15.50
CA THR A 103 -19.78 -10.04 16.74
C THR A 103 -20.47 -10.83 17.83
N LYS A 104 -21.80 -10.98 17.76
CA LYS A 104 -22.56 -11.74 18.74
C LYS A 104 -23.73 -12.46 18.06
N PHE A 105 -23.91 -13.72 18.43
CA PHE A 105 -25.05 -14.55 18.05
C PHE A 105 -25.60 -15.18 19.34
N GLN A 106 -26.73 -14.67 19.83
CA GLN A 106 -27.34 -15.13 21.08
C GLN A 106 -28.70 -15.76 20.79
N PRO A 107 -28.88 -17.07 21.06
CA PRO A 107 -30.20 -17.69 20.94
C PRO A 107 -31.17 -17.09 21.96
N LEU A 108 -32.40 -16.83 21.52
CA LEU A 108 -33.51 -16.37 22.34
C LEU A 108 -34.40 -17.56 22.75
N GLU A 109 -35.02 -17.49 23.94
CA GLU A 109 -35.89 -18.55 24.48
C GLU A 109 -37.10 -18.88 23.57
N SER A 110 -37.47 -17.98 22.66
CA SER A 110 -38.64 -18.06 21.78
C SER A 110 -38.35 -18.58 20.35
N ASN A 111 -37.31 -19.40 20.17
CA ASN A 111 -36.83 -19.87 18.85
C ASN A 111 -36.35 -18.75 17.91
N GLY A 112 -35.88 -17.64 18.47
CA GLY A 112 -35.25 -16.55 17.73
C GLY A 112 -33.75 -16.46 17.99
N VAL A 113 -33.09 -15.53 17.31
CA VAL A 113 -31.68 -15.22 17.53
C VAL A 113 -31.49 -13.71 17.58
N GLU A 114 -30.76 -13.21 18.57
CA GLU A 114 -30.21 -11.87 18.59
C GLU A 114 -28.83 -11.85 17.91
N ILE A 115 -28.66 -10.94 16.95
CA ILE A 115 -27.44 -10.78 16.17
C ILE A 115 -26.96 -9.33 16.30
N THR A 116 -25.69 -9.16 16.67
CA THR A 116 -25.01 -7.86 16.71
C THR A 116 -24.00 -7.76 15.58
N LEU A 117 -24.06 -6.66 14.83
CA LEU A 117 -23.15 -6.33 13.74
C LEU A 117 -22.34 -5.09 14.13
N ASN A 118 -21.02 -5.21 14.21
CA ASN A 118 -20.11 -4.08 14.40
C ASN A 118 -19.70 -3.46 13.07
N TYR A 119 -19.51 -2.15 13.05
CA TYR A 119 -18.96 -1.39 11.94
C TYR A 119 -17.76 -0.59 12.43
N ARG A 120 -16.58 -0.90 11.88
CA ARG A 120 -15.29 -0.26 12.19
C ARG A 120 -15.01 -0.11 13.70
N ASP A 121 -15.38 -1.13 14.49
CA ASP A 121 -15.10 -1.26 15.93
C ASP A 121 -15.69 -0.21 16.89
N ILE A 122 -16.38 0.82 16.38
CA ILE A 122 -16.95 1.91 17.20
C ILE A 122 -18.44 2.17 16.97
N CYS A 123 -19.04 1.53 15.96
CA CYS A 123 -20.47 1.55 15.72
C CYS A 123 -21.02 0.12 15.71
N TYR A 124 -22.30 -0.06 16.08
CA TYR A 124 -22.95 -1.35 15.97
C TYR A 124 -24.45 -1.24 15.72
N VAL A 125 -25.03 -2.33 15.23
CA VAL A 125 -26.47 -2.52 15.10
C VAL A 125 -26.84 -3.91 15.59
N THR A 126 -27.87 -3.99 16.42
CA THR A 126 -28.38 -5.24 16.97
C THR A 126 -29.82 -5.45 16.51
N TYR A 127 -30.12 -6.65 16.03
CA TYR A 127 -31.47 -7.05 15.65
C TYR A 127 -31.73 -8.49 16.11
N SER A 128 -33.01 -8.83 16.28
CA SER A 128 -33.44 -10.21 16.46
C SER A 128 -34.07 -10.75 15.20
N GLU A 129 -33.81 -12.02 14.89
CA GLU A 129 -34.46 -12.80 13.84
C GLU A 129 -35.33 -13.89 14.48
N THR A 130 -36.63 -13.85 14.24
CA THR A 130 -37.58 -14.88 14.70
C THR A 130 -38.47 -15.29 13.53
N SER A 131 -38.51 -16.57 13.18
CA SER A 131 -39.30 -17.08 12.05
C SER A 131 -39.05 -16.30 10.73
N GLN A 132 -37.78 -15.95 10.46
CA GLN A 132 -37.34 -15.15 9.30
C GLN A 132 -37.85 -13.70 9.27
N LEU A 133 -38.36 -13.20 10.39
CA LEU A 133 -38.71 -11.79 10.56
C LEU A 133 -37.64 -11.09 11.38
N PHE A 134 -37.18 -9.95 10.86
CA PHE A 134 -36.21 -9.10 11.51
C PHE A 134 -36.90 -8.05 12.37
N ASN A 135 -36.36 -7.86 13.57
CA ASN A 135 -36.77 -6.80 14.48
C ASN A 135 -35.53 -6.08 14.99
N LEU A 136 -35.44 -4.78 14.71
CA LEU A 136 -34.31 -3.96 15.14
C LEU A 136 -34.39 -3.71 16.64
N LEU A 137 -33.29 -3.97 17.35
CA LEU A 137 -33.20 -3.81 18.81
C LEU A 137 -32.42 -2.56 19.18
N GLU A 138 -31.30 -2.30 18.49
CA GLU A 138 -30.40 -1.22 18.87
C GLU A 138 -29.56 -0.72 17.69
N ILE A 139 -29.23 0.57 17.69
CA ILE A 139 -28.22 1.20 16.84
C ILE A 139 -27.32 2.07 17.71
N TYR A 140 -26.01 1.92 17.57
CA TYR A 140 -25.01 2.76 18.22
C TYR A 140 -24.01 3.34 17.20
N PRO A 141 -23.71 4.65 17.25
CA PRO A 141 -24.32 5.66 18.12
C PRO A 141 -25.81 5.84 17.83
N GLN A 142 -26.58 6.30 18.82
CA GLN A 142 -28.04 6.34 18.72
C GLN A 142 -28.51 7.20 17.54
N HIS A 143 -29.28 6.60 16.64
CA HIS A 143 -29.84 7.33 15.50
C HIS A 143 -31.06 8.16 15.95
N PRO A 144 -31.17 9.45 15.59
CA PRO A 144 -32.27 10.32 16.04
C PRO A 144 -33.66 9.80 15.64
N ASN A 145 -33.74 9.12 14.50
CA ASN A 145 -34.98 8.53 13.97
C ASN A 145 -35.11 7.01 14.23
N PHE A 146 -34.51 6.49 15.31
CA PHE A 146 -34.50 5.04 15.60
C PHE A 146 -35.88 4.37 15.49
N ALA A 147 -36.93 4.97 16.06
CA ALA A 147 -38.28 4.41 16.02
C ALA A 147 -38.82 4.25 14.57
N GLN A 148 -38.53 5.20 13.69
CA GLN A 148 -38.95 5.15 12.29
C GLN A 148 -38.18 4.08 11.52
N ILE A 149 -36.89 3.93 11.81
CA ILE A 149 -36.02 2.90 11.23
C ILE A 149 -36.47 1.50 11.65
N GLN A 150 -36.80 1.33 12.94
CA GLN A 150 -37.35 0.10 13.48
C GLN A 150 -38.68 -0.25 12.80
N GLN A 151 -39.59 0.72 12.67
CA GLN A 151 -40.87 0.54 12.01
C GLN A 151 -40.72 0.23 10.51
N PHE A 152 -39.77 0.87 9.82
CA PHE A 152 -39.44 0.54 8.44
C PHE A 152 -39.03 -0.92 8.30
N LEU A 153 -38.11 -1.40 9.14
CA LEU A 153 -37.66 -2.79 9.09
C LEU A 153 -38.80 -3.78 9.36
N GLN A 154 -39.65 -3.47 10.33
CA GLN A 154 -40.84 -4.30 10.62
C GLN A 154 -41.78 -4.41 9.42
N ASN A 155 -41.95 -3.33 8.65
CA ASN A 155 -42.85 -3.30 7.50
C ASN A 155 -42.24 -3.87 6.22
N SER A 156 -40.97 -3.55 5.93
CA SER A 156 -40.30 -3.90 4.68
C SER A 156 -39.61 -5.26 4.73
N GLN A 157 -39.18 -5.66 5.93
CA GLN A 157 -38.26 -6.79 6.16
C GLN A 157 -36.95 -6.69 5.33
N ASP A 158 -36.62 -5.49 4.82
CA ASP A 158 -35.43 -5.23 4.02
C ASP A 158 -34.25 -4.83 4.91
N LEU A 159 -33.65 -5.84 5.57
CA LEU A 159 -32.48 -5.64 6.40
C LEU A 159 -31.27 -5.16 5.58
N ARG A 160 -31.14 -5.57 4.32
CA ARG A 160 -30.02 -5.16 3.45
C ARG A 160 -30.09 -3.67 3.12
N GLY A 161 -31.25 -3.19 2.69
CA GLY A 161 -31.48 -1.78 2.41
C GLY A 161 -31.24 -0.93 3.65
N LEU A 162 -31.70 -1.42 4.81
CA LEU A 162 -31.46 -0.76 6.10
C LEU A 162 -29.96 -0.60 6.40
N LEU A 163 -29.19 -1.69 6.37
CA LEU A 163 -27.76 -1.69 6.68
C LEU A 163 -26.98 -0.81 5.70
N SER A 164 -27.38 -0.79 4.43
CA SER A 164 -26.78 0.08 3.42
C SER A 164 -26.99 1.56 3.75
N CYS A 165 -28.18 1.94 4.23
CA CYS A 165 -28.47 3.30 4.67
C CYS A 165 -27.74 3.68 5.96
N LEU A 166 -27.70 2.77 6.95
CA LEU A 166 -27.02 3.00 8.22
C LEU A 166 -25.51 3.17 8.07
N ARG A 167 -24.91 2.57 7.05
CA ARG A 167 -23.48 2.75 6.77
C ARG A 167 -23.10 4.22 6.59
N ALA A 168 -23.87 4.98 5.81
CA ALA A 168 -23.57 6.40 5.58
C ALA A 168 -23.66 7.22 6.87
N PHE A 169 -24.60 6.87 7.74
CA PHE A 169 -24.72 7.46 9.08
C PHE A 169 -23.51 7.12 9.96
N PHE A 170 -23.07 5.86 9.96
CA PHE A 170 -21.89 5.46 10.73
C PHE A 170 -20.61 6.10 10.21
N ASP A 171 -20.40 6.14 8.90
CA ASP A 171 -19.23 6.82 8.30
C ASP A 171 -19.18 8.30 8.76
N PHE A 172 -20.32 9.01 8.74
CA PHE A 172 -20.39 10.37 9.27
C PHE A 172 -20.08 10.47 10.77
N ALA A 173 -20.64 9.56 11.58
CA ALA A 173 -20.44 9.58 13.03
C ALA A 173 -18.98 9.30 13.43
N ILE A 174 -18.29 8.44 12.67
CA ILE A 174 -16.88 8.12 12.84
C ILE A 174 -16.02 9.35 12.50
N ASP A 175 -16.22 9.94 11.32
CA ASP A 175 -15.48 11.13 10.89
C ASP A 175 -15.66 12.30 11.86
N PHE A 176 -16.86 12.44 12.45
CA PHE A 176 -17.13 13.46 13.46
C PHE A 176 -16.36 13.21 14.76
N LYS A 177 -16.29 11.96 15.22
CA LYS A 177 -15.56 11.59 16.44
C LYS A 177 -14.06 11.79 16.28
N GLU A 178 -13.48 11.36 15.15
CA GLU A 178 -12.05 11.52 14.87
C GLU A 178 -11.62 12.99 14.81
N LYS A 179 -12.46 13.88 14.27
CA LYS A 179 -12.20 15.33 14.27
C LYS A 179 -12.19 15.93 15.68
N GLN A 180 -13.12 15.51 16.54
CA GLN A 180 -13.14 15.99 17.94
C GLN A 180 -11.92 15.52 18.74
N GLU A 181 -11.39 14.33 18.47
CA GLU A 181 -10.19 13.82 19.14
C GLU A 181 -8.92 14.57 18.68
N GLN A 182 -8.88 15.07 17.44
CA GLN A 182 -7.77 15.87 16.92
C GLN A 182 -7.75 17.31 17.43
N GLU A 183 -8.92 17.92 17.69
CA GLU A 183 -9.02 19.29 18.21
C GLU A 183 -8.73 19.38 19.73
N ASN A 184 -8.73 18.25 20.44
CA ASN A 184 -8.47 18.15 21.87
C ASN A 184 -7.05 17.67 22.23
N MET A 185 -6.16 17.51 21.25
CA MET A 185 -4.72 17.28 21.41
C MET A 185 -3.92 18.54 21.10
#